data_AF-A0A920JGK5-F1
#
_entry.id   AF-A0A920JGK5-F1
#
_cell.length_a   1.000
_cell.length_b   1.000
_cell.length_c   1.000
_cell.angle_alpha   90.00
_cell.angle_beta   90.00
_cell.angle_gamma   90.00
#
_symmetry.space_group_name_H-M   'P 1'
#
loop_
_entity.id
_entity.type
_entity.pdbx_description
1 polymer ?
#
loop_
_entity_poly.entity_id
_entity_poly.type
_entity_poly.pdbx_seq_one_letter_code
_entity_poly.pdbx_strand_id
1 'polypeptide(L)'
;MHISTEMVTVQGEPIPETLIDAVVTTMCGMHDLLNNGETTNSPSGSIYIVKPKMHGPQEVAMANQMFSAIESMLGLSSNTVKIGIMDEERRTSLNLLACIEAASKRVVFINTGFLDRTGDEIHTSMEAGPVVPKTEMKSQQWLTAYEDINVDEGLEAGLLGHGQIGKGMWARPDDMADMLKEKVSHPLSGASCAWVPSPTAATLHALHYLDVNVGDVQASLSDRELTRRELMLKIPTLETGRELSPQEIDSELRNNAQGILGYVSRWVGQGVGCSKVPDINNVQLMEDRATLRISSQHIANWLHHGIVIEEQIHRVMEEMAKLVDDQNSGDKEYHPMSGDLVNSISYQAALALIFEGRNQANGYTEFLLTERRQRMKSSLP
;
A
#
# COMPACT_ATOMS: atom_id res chain seq x y z
N MET A 1 10.98 -8.04 5.71
CA MET A 1 11.94 -8.13 6.85
C MET A 1 11.66 -7.12 7.97
N HIS A 2 10.61 -6.31 7.84
CA HIS A 2 10.61 -4.96 8.39
C HIS A 2 10.06 -4.88 9.81
N ILE A 3 9.25 -5.86 10.23
CA ILE A 3 8.62 -5.89 11.55
C ILE A 3 8.99 -7.21 12.22
N SER A 4 9.41 -7.11 13.48
CA SER A 4 9.60 -8.25 14.36
C SER A 4 8.39 -8.43 15.26
N THR A 5 8.14 -9.66 15.69
CA THR A 5 7.00 -10.01 16.54
C THR A 5 7.42 -10.97 17.64
N GLU A 6 6.80 -10.84 18.81
CA GLU A 6 7.06 -11.67 19.99
C GLU A 6 6.31 -13.02 19.95
N MET A 7 5.55 -13.29 18.88
CA MET A 7 4.83 -14.57 18.72
C MET A 7 5.76 -15.79 18.82
N VAL A 8 6.98 -15.67 18.30
CA VAL A 8 8.05 -16.66 18.40
C VAL A 8 9.35 -15.92 18.69
N THR A 9 10.17 -16.46 19.60
CA THR A 9 11.49 -15.92 19.90
C THR A 9 12.59 -16.94 19.59
N VAL A 10 13.75 -16.43 19.18
CA VAL A 10 14.98 -17.22 19.00
C VAL A 10 16.05 -16.63 19.90
N GLN A 11 16.56 -17.44 20.83
CA GLN A 11 17.51 -16.98 21.86
C GLN A 11 16.99 -15.79 22.71
N GLY A 12 15.67 -15.69 22.86
CA GLY A 12 15.01 -14.61 23.60
C GLY A 12 14.66 -13.38 22.76
N GLU A 13 15.10 -13.31 21.49
CA GLU A 13 14.84 -12.16 20.62
C GLU A 13 13.62 -12.41 19.71
N PRO A 14 12.75 -11.40 19.51
CA PRO A 14 11.68 -11.44 18.51
C PRO A 14 12.21 -11.67 17.10
N ILE A 15 11.51 -12.48 16.31
CA ILE A 15 11.90 -12.76 14.92
C ILE A 15 11.07 -11.96 13.92
N PRO A 16 11.54 -11.78 12.67
CA PRO A 16 10.76 -11.13 11.62
C PRO A 16 9.43 -11.86 11.37
N GLU A 17 8.33 -11.12 11.43
CA GLU A 17 6.96 -11.65 11.24
C GLU A 17 6.81 -12.36 9.89
N THR A 18 7.46 -11.84 8.84
CA THR A 18 7.44 -12.46 7.50
C THR A 18 7.94 -13.90 7.46
N LEU A 19 8.81 -14.33 8.39
CA LEU A 19 9.28 -15.72 8.46
C LEU A 19 8.16 -16.62 9.00
N ILE A 20 7.47 -16.16 10.04
CA ILE A 20 6.33 -16.85 10.64
C ILE A 20 5.23 -16.96 9.58
N ASP A 21 4.86 -15.85 8.94
CA ASP A 21 3.86 -15.83 7.88
C ASP A 21 4.19 -16.81 6.77
N ALA A 22 5.42 -16.78 6.25
CA ALA A 22 5.82 -17.64 5.14
C ALA A 22 5.72 -19.13 5.51
N VAL A 23 6.14 -19.52 6.72
CA VAL A 23 6.04 -20.90 7.19
C VAL A 23 4.59 -21.31 7.40
N VAL A 24 3.83 -20.54 8.17
CA VAL A 24 2.45 -20.84 8.54
C VAL A 24 1.55 -20.89 7.31
N THR A 25 1.61 -19.88 6.44
CA THR A 25 0.78 -19.84 5.23
C THR A 25 1.14 -20.95 4.23
N THR A 26 2.42 -21.32 4.12
CA THR A 26 2.83 -22.46 3.28
C THR A 26 2.28 -23.77 3.86
N MET A 27 2.38 -23.99 5.17
CA MET A 27 1.78 -25.17 5.82
C MET A 27 0.26 -25.22 5.62
N CYS A 28 -0.44 -24.09 5.74
CA CYS A 28 -1.87 -24.03 5.43
C CYS A 28 -2.14 -24.40 3.96
N GLY A 29 -1.34 -23.89 3.02
CA GLY A 29 -1.43 -24.21 1.60
C GLY A 29 -1.18 -25.69 1.27
N MET A 30 -0.48 -26.44 2.13
CA MET A 30 -0.27 -27.88 1.91
C MET A 30 -1.58 -28.68 1.94
N HIS A 31 -2.62 -28.22 2.63
CA HIS A 31 -3.93 -28.87 2.61
C HIS A 31 -4.52 -28.93 1.20
N ASP A 32 -4.32 -27.87 0.41
CA ASP A 32 -4.70 -27.83 -1.00
C ASP A 32 -3.86 -28.80 -1.84
N LEU A 33 -2.54 -28.80 -1.64
CA LEU A 33 -1.62 -29.70 -2.36
C LEU A 33 -1.89 -31.18 -2.10
N LEU A 34 -2.34 -31.51 -0.89
CA LEU A 34 -2.72 -32.86 -0.48
C LEU A 34 -4.15 -33.22 -0.87
N ASN A 35 -4.93 -32.27 -1.41
CA ASN A 35 -6.34 -32.43 -1.75
C ASN A 35 -7.15 -33.03 -0.59
N ASN A 36 -6.94 -32.52 0.63
CA ASN A 36 -7.53 -33.04 1.86
C ASN A 36 -8.60 -32.12 2.48
N GLY A 37 -8.94 -31.03 1.80
CA GLY A 37 -10.07 -30.15 2.14
C GLY A 37 -11.33 -30.48 1.34
N GLU A 38 -12.43 -29.79 1.64
CA GLU A 38 -13.70 -29.92 0.90
C GLU A 38 -13.64 -29.25 -0.49
N THR A 39 -12.72 -28.31 -0.65
CA THR A 39 -12.52 -27.52 -1.87
C THR A 39 -11.04 -27.48 -2.22
N THR A 40 -10.73 -27.41 -3.51
CA THR A 40 -9.38 -27.16 -4.02
C THR A 40 -9.23 -25.72 -4.51
N ASN A 41 -7.99 -25.24 -4.53
CA ASN A 41 -7.61 -23.90 -4.93
C ASN A 41 -6.69 -23.93 -6.17
N SER A 42 -5.53 -24.59 -6.10
CA SER A 42 -4.59 -24.66 -7.23
C SER A 42 -4.80 -25.92 -8.07
N PRO A 43 -5.22 -25.80 -9.34
CA PRO A 43 -5.28 -26.97 -10.24
C PRO A 43 -3.90 -27.46 -10.68
N SER A 44 -2.83 -26.70 -10.39
CA SER A 44 -1.47 -26.97 -10.85
C SER A 44 -0.47 -27.17 -9.69
N GLY A 45 -0.98 -27.48 -8.49
CA GLY A 45 -0.15 -27.85 -7.34
C GLY A 45 0.81 -26.75 -6.90
N SER A 46 0.37 -25.50 -6.88
CA SER A 46 1.18 -24.33 -6.49
C SER A 46 0.53 -23.57 -5.34
N ILE A 47 1.35 -23.00 -4.46
CA ILE A 47 0.92 -22.07 -3.41
C ILE A 47 1.31 -20.67 -3.87
N TYR A 48 0.40 -19.70 -3.83
CA TYR A 48 0.65 -18.34 -4.32
C TYR A 48 0.73 -17.35 -3.15
N ILE A 49 1.89 -16.75 -2.93
CA ILE A 49 2.12 -15.78 -1.85
C ILE A 49 2.56 -14.44 -2.44
N VAL A 50 1.78 -13.39 -2.18
CA VAL A 50 2.20 -12.02 -2.48
C VAL A 50 3.21 -11.57 -1.42
N LYS A 51 4.31 -10.95 -1.85
CA LYS A 51 5.30 -10.34 -0.97
C LYS A 51 5.34 -8.82 -1.17
N PRO A 52 4.84 -8.05 -0.17
CA PRO A 52 4.81 -6.59 -0.24
C PRO A 52 6.14 -5.97 0.19
N LYS A 53 6.28 -4.67 -0.07
CA LYS A 53 7.24 -3.76 0.59
C LYS A 53 8.71 -4.16 0.49
N MET A 54 9.07 -4.90 -0.55
CA MET A 54 10.48 -5.26 -0.81
C MET A 54 11.18 -4.08 -1.46
N HIS A 55 12.42 -3.83 -1.03
CA HIS A 55 13.26 -2.74 -1.56
C HIS A 55 14.41 -3.29 -2.41
N GLY A 56 14.19 -3.50 -3.70
CA GLY A 56 15.21 -3.89 -4.67
C GLY A 56 15.53 -5.39 -4.71
N PRO A 57 16.41 -5.80 -5.64
CA PRO A 57 16.56 -7.20 -6.04
C PRO A 57 17.14 -8.11 -4.96
N GLN A 58 17.97 -7.58 -4.06
CA GLN A 58 18.52 -8.37 -2.95
C GLN A 58 17.44 -8.83 -1.98
N GLU A 59 16.42 -8.01 -1.73
CA GLU A 59 15.31 -8.39 -0.86
C GLU A 59 14.41 -9.44 -1.52
N VAL A 60 14.20 -9.33 -2.84
CA VAL A 60 13.48 -10.36 -3.61
C VAL A 60 14.25 -11.69 -3.63
N ALA A 61 15.58 -11.63 -3.82
CA ALA A 61 16.43 -12.82 -3.74
C ALA A 61 16.35 -13.48 -2.36
N MET A 62 16.32 -12.68 -1.29
CA MET A 62 16.16 -13.20 0.06
C MET A 62 14.78 -13.84 0.28
N ALA A 63 13.70 -13.25 -0.24
CA ALA A 63 12.38 -13.87 -0.20
C ALA A 63 12.34 -15.21 -0.97
N ASN A 64 12.99 -15.28 -2.13
CA ASN A 64 13.15 -16.51 -2.92
C ASN A 64 13.94 -17.59 -2.15
N GLN A 65 15.05 -17.22 -1.49
CA GLN A 65 15.82 -18.12 -0.64
C GLN A 65 14.99 -18.63 0.55
N MET A 66 14.23 -17.75 1.21
CA MET A 66 13.32 -18.10 2.30
C MET A 66 12.31 -19.16 1.86
N PHE A 67 11.63 -18.96 0.72
CA PHE A 67 10.70 -19.98 0.20
C PHE A 67 11.38 -21.29 -0.16
N SER A 68 12.59 -21.24 -0.73
CA SER A 68 13.36 -22.46 -1.03
C SER A 68 13.70 -23.24 0.26
N ALA A 69 14.07 -22.55 1.34
CA ALA A 69 14.34 -23.18 2.63
C ALA A 69 13.07 -23.79 3.25
N ILE A 70 11.93 -23.09 3.16
CA ILE A 70 10.64 -23.56 3.67
C ILE A 70 10.16 -24.81 2.90
N GLU A 71 10.29 -24.81 1.57
CA GLU A 71 9.98 -25.99 0.76
C GLU A 71 10.81 -27.19 1.17
N SER A 72 12.13 -27.02 1.34
CA SER A 72 13.00 -28.08 1.82
C SER A 72 12.62 -28.56 3.22
N MET A 73 12.27 -27.64 4.12
CA MET A 73 11.85 -27.97 5.49
C MET A 73 10.56 -28.79 5.52
N LEU A 74 9.61 -28.49 4.62
CA LEU A 74 8.30 -29.13 4.55
C LEU A 74 8.25 -30.32 3.58
N GLY A 75 9.36 -30.64 2.89
CA GLY A 75 9.42 -31.73 1.92
C GLY A 75 8.67 -31.45 0.61
N LEU A 76 8.49 -30.18 0.24
CA LEU A 76 7.83 -29.76 -1.00
C LEU A 76 8.81 -29.76 -2.17
N SER A 77 8.28 -29.94 -3.38
CA SER A 77 9.07 -29.79 -4.61
C SER A 77 9.56 -28.35 -4.76
N SER A 78 10.74 -28.17 -5.35
CA SER A 78 11.30 -26.84 -5.60
C SER A 78 10.34 -25.98 -6.45
N ASN A 79 10.17 -24.73 -6.06
CA ASN A 79 9.29 -23.75 -6.70
C ASN A 79 7.78 -24.08 -6.58
N THR A 80 7.36 -24.91 -5.62
CA THR A 80 5.94 -25.08 -5.27
C THR A 80 5.32 -23.76 -4.84
N VAL A 81 6.03 -22.97 -4.04
CA VAL A 81 5.61 -21.63 -3.60
C VAL A 81 5.98 -20.59 -4.65
N LYS A 82 4.97 -19.99 -5.25
CA LYS A 82 5.05 -18.91 -6.21
C LYS A 82 4.99 -17.55 -5.51
N ILE A 83 5.62 -16.54 -6.11
CA ILE A 83 5.71 -15.19 -5.56
C ILE A 83 4.96 -14.19 -6.44
N GLY A 84 4.09 -13.41 -5.81
CA GLY A 84 3.62 -12.15 -6.36
C GLY A 84 4.48 -11.00 -5.83
N ILE A 85 5.12 -10.24 -6.70
CA ILE A 85 6.00 -9.14 -6.33
C ILE A 85 5.19 -7.85 -6.35
N MET A 86 5.09 -7.17 -5.21
CA MET A 86 4.58 -5.80 -5.21
C MET A 86 5.68 -4.85 -5.66
N ASP A 87 5.45 -4.14 -6.75
CA ASP A 87 6.25 -2.99 -7.16
C ASP A 87 5.66 -1.74 -6.50
N GLU A 88 6.01 -1.55 -5.23
CA GLU A 88 5.43 -0.50 -4.38
C GLU A 88 6.46 0.28 -3.58
N GLU A 89 7.74 0.12 -3.91
CA GLU A 89 8.86 0.83 -3.28
C GLU A 89 9.82 1.29 -4.37
N ARG A 90 10.32 2.53 -4.28
CA ARG A 90 11.10 3.20 -5.32
C ARG A 90 12.34 2.42 -5.72
N ARG A 91 13.02 1.78 -4.76
CA ARG A 91 14.21 0.96 -5.05
C ARG A 91 13.86 -0.31 -5.83
N THR A 92 12.65 -0.85 -5.68
CA THR A 92 12.13 -1.93 -6.53
C THR A 92 11.77 -1.42 -7.90
N SER A 93 10.99 -0.33 -8.01
CA SER A 93 10.57 0.20 -9.32
C SER A 93 11.76 0.57 -10.21
N LEU A 94 12.81 1.17 -9.64
CA LEU A 94 14.03 1.52 -10.37
C LEU A 94 14.90 0.32 -10.76
N ASN A 95 14.61 -0.88 -10.26
CA ASN A 95 15.38 -2.11 -10.49
C ASN A 95 14.47 -3.32 -10.80
N LEU A 96 13.27 -3.08 -11.35
CA LEU A 96 12.20 -4.07 -11.38
C LEU A 96 12.57 -5.33 -12.18
N LEU A 97 13.20 -5.23 -13.35
CA LEU A 97 13.72 -6.39 -14.10
C LEU A 97 14.66 -7.26 -13.25
N ALA A 98 15.58 -6.65 -12.49
CA ALA A 98 16.48 -7.39 -11.61
C ALA A 98 15.72 -8.04 -10.44
N CYS A 99 14.66 -7.40 -9.94
CA CYS A 99 13.77 -7.97 -8.95
C CYS A 99 13.03 -9.20 -9.50
N ILE A 100 12.50 -9.11 -10.72
CA ILE A 100 11.82 -10.23 -11.39
C ILE A 100 12.81 -11.38 -11.62
N GLU A 101 14.01 -11.09 -12.12
CA GLU A 101 15.06 -12.09 -12.36
C GLU A 101 15.45 -12.83 -11.08
N ALA A 102 15.56 -12.12 -9.95
CA ALA A 102 15.88 -12.70 -8.65
C ALA A 102 14.88 -13.78 -8.17
N ALA A 103 13.68 -13.81 -8.76
CA ALA A 103 12.66 -14.82 -8.51
C ALA A 103 12.04 -15.39 -9.80
N SER A 104 12.80 -15.44 -10.90
CA SER A 104 12.31 -15.81 -12.25
C SER A 104 11.62 -17.18 -12.32
N LYS A 105 11.97 -18.12 -11.44
CA LYS A 105 11.35 -19.45 -11.36
C LYS A 105 10.06 -19.50 -10.53
N ARG A 106 9.70 -18.41 -9.85
CA ARG A 106 8.58 -18.32 -8.90
C ARG A 106 7.60 -17.22 -9.22
N VAL A 107 8.04 -16.16 -9.91
CA VAL A 107 7.22 -14.98 -10.18
C VAL A 107 5.97 -15.36 -10.97
N VAL A 108 4.81 -14.94 -10.48
CA VAL A 108 3.51 -15.16 -11.12
C VAL A 108 2.71 -13.87 -11.26
N PHE A 109 3.21 -12.78 -10.69
CA PHE A 109 2.50 -11.52 -10.58
C PHE A 109 3.48 -10.40 -10.27
N ILE A 110 3.36 -9.28 -10.97
CA ILE A 110 3.86 -7.97 -10.55
C ILE A 110 2.70 -6.99 -10.43
N ASN A 111 2.74 -6.06 -9.49
CA ASN A 111 1.67 -5.09 -9.32
C ASN A 111 2.16 -3.72 -8.92
N THR A 112 1.58 -2.69 -9.52
CA THR A 112 1.78 -1.32 -9.07
C THR A 112 0.94 -1.00 -7.83
N GLY A 113 1.54 -1.21 -6.65
CA GLY A 113 1.02 -0.75 -5.35
C GLY A 113 1.20 0.76 -5.18
N PHE A 114 0.56 1.56 -6.04
CA PHE A 114 0.86 2.99 -6.22
C PHE A 114 0.72 3.83 -4.93
N LEU A 115 -0.14 3.41 -4.00
CA LEU A 115 -0.34 4.09 -2.72
C LEU A 115 0.92 4.02 -1.86
N ASP A 116 1.43 2.81 -1.62
CA ASP A 116 2.68 2.61 -0.89
C ASP A 116 3.85 3.24 -1.63
N ARG A 117 3.89 3.09 -2.96
CA ARG A 117 4.90 3.71 -3.80
C ARG A 117 4.97 5.22 -3.66
N THR A 118 3.83 5.87 -3.50
CA THR A 118 3.73 7.31 -3.25
C THR A 118 4.25 7.67 -1.87
N GLY A 119 3.90 6.90 -0.83
CA GLY A 119 4.44 7.08 0.51
C GLY A 119 5.97 6.95 0.54
N ASP A 120 6.52 5.98 -0.19
CA ASP A 120 7.96 5.80 -0.33
C ASP A 120 8.64 6.92 -1.14
N GLU A 121 7.98 7.47 -2.17
CA GLU A 121 8.52 8.61 -2.93
C GLU A 121 8.67 9.85 -2.03
N ILE A 122 7.64 10.15 -1.22
CA ILE A 122 7.67 11.26 -0.28
C ILE A 122 8.79 11.06 0.75
N HIS A 123 8.89 9.86 1.34
CA HIS A 123 9.90 9.59 2.36
C HIS A 123 11.32 9.59 1.80
N THR A 124 11.55 8.93 0.65
CA THR A 124 12.86 8.90 0.00
C THR A 124 13.36 10.31 -0.33
N SER A 125 12.45 11.20 -0.70
CA SER A 125 12.75 12.57 -1.09
C SER A 125 12.40 13.60 -0.01
N MET A 126 12.28 13.18 1.25
CA MET A 126 11.83 14.01 2.37
C MET A 126 12.63 15.31 2.48
N GLU A 127 13.94 15.25 2.24
CA GLU A 127 14.86 16.38 2.34
C GLU A 127 14.92 17.27 1.09
N ALA A 128 14.32 16.84 -0.03
CA ALA A 128 14.48 17.50 -1.32
C ALA A 128 13.67 18.81 -1.45
N GLY A 129 12.59 18.93 -0.69
CA GLY A 129 11.70 20.09 -0.69
C GLY A 129 10.26 19.74 -0.31
N PRO A 130 9.37 20.75 -0.22
CA PRO A 130 7.95 20.53 0.01
C PRO A 130 7.34 19.79 -1.18
N VAL A 131 6.70 18.65 -0.92
CA VAL A 131 6.00 17.87 -1.96
C VAL A 131 4.72 18.57 -2.41
N VAL A 132 4.28 18.28 -3.63
CA VAL A 132 2.99 18.76 -4.16
C VAL A 132 1.80 18.28 -3.29
N PRO A 133 0.64 18.96 -3.32
CA PRO A 133 -0.60 18.46 -2.72
C PRO A 133 -0.93 17.03 -3.18
N LYS A 134 -1.54 16.22 -2.31
CA LYS A 134 -1.80 14.79 -2.57
C LYS A 134 -2.64 14.57 -3.83
N THR A 135 -3.58 15.48 -4.11
CA THR A 135 -4.45 15.45 -5.29
C THR A 135 -3.72 15.66 -6.62
N GLU A 136 -2.55 16.30 -6.59
CA GLU A 136 -1.69 16.55 -7.76
C GLU A 136 -0.66 15.45 -8.00
N MET A 137 -0.51 14.52 -7.06
CA MET A 137 0.42 13.40 -7.18
C MET A 137 0.11 12.52 -8.40
N LYS A 138 -1.18 12.34 -8.70
CA LYS A 138 -1.67 11.53 -9.83
C LYS A 138 -1.20 12.03 -11.20
N SER A 139 -0.88 13.32 -11.32
CA SER A 139 -0.41 13.95 -12.56
C SER A 139 1.10 14.09 -12.64
N GLN A 140 1.84 13.61 -11.62
CA GLN A 140 3.30 13.73 -11.62
C GLN A 140 3.91 12.73 -12.60
N GLN A 141 4.94 13.19 -13.33
CA GLN A 141 5.61 12.41 -14.39
C GLN A 141 6.17 11.09 -13.87
N TRP A 142 6.67 11.06 -12.63
CA TRP A 142 7.25 9.86 -12.05
C TRP A 142 6.22 8.74 -11.92
N LEU A 143 4.96 9.07 -11.62
CA LEU A 143 3.90 8.08 -11.38
C LEU A 143 3.46 7.45 -12.70
N THR A 144 3.28 8.24 -13.75
CA THR A 144 3.02 7.72 -15.10
C THR A 144 4.16 6.82 -15.55
N ALA A 145 5.41 7.27 -15.39
CA ALA A 145 6.57 6.47 -15.77
C ALA A 145 6.66 5.15 -14.99
N TYR A 146 6.38 5.18 -13.68
CA TYR A 146 6.29 3.99 -12.84
C TYR A 146 5.24 2.99 -13.34
N GLU A 147 4.03 3.47 -13.64
CA GLU A 147 2.93 2.63 -14.12
C GLU A 147 3.20 2.00 -15.49
N ASP A 148 3.86 2.73 -16.39
CA ASP A 148 4.24 2.25 -17.72
C ASP A 148 5.40 1.26 -17.66
N ILE A 149 6.45 1.58 -16.89
CA ILE A 149 7.65 0.74 -16.77
C ILE A 149 7.32 -0.62 -16.14
N ASN A 150 6.37 -0.66 -15.20
CA ASN A 150 5.92 -1.93 -14.64
C ASN A 150 5.37 -2.88 -15.72
N VAL A 151 4.57 -2.35 -16.65
CA VAL A 151 4.03 -3.11 -17.78
C VAL A 151 5.15 -3.48 -18.74
N ASP A 152 5.99 -2.52 -19.14
CA ASP A 152 7.10 -2.73 -20.08
C ASP A 152 8.04 -3.85 -19.59
N GLU A 153 8.49 -3.77 -18.33
CA GLU A 153 9.42 -4.74 -17.75
C GLU A 153 8.76 -6.09 -17.46
N GLY A 154 7.46 -6.11 -17.15
CA GLY A 154 6.70 -7.36 -17.04
C GLY A 154 6.60 -8.11 -18.37
N LEU A 155 6.38 -7.38 -19.47
CA LEU A 155 6.34 -7.95 -20.81
C LEU A 155 7.75 -8.40 -21.26
N GLU A 156 8.77 -7.58 -21.02
CA GLU A 156 10.17 -7.93 -21.31
C GLU A 156 10.61 -9.19 -20.56
N ALA A 157 10.20 -9.34 -19.29
CA ALA A 157 10.49 -10.52 -18.49
C ALA A 157 9.66 -11.76 -18.88
N GLY A 158 8.78 -11.66 -19.88
CA GLY A 158 8.01 -12.79 -20.39
C GLY A 158 6.81 -13.19 -19.54
N LEU A 159 6.21 -12.26 -18.78
CA LEU A 159 5.01 -12.57 -17.97
C LEU A 159 3.76 -12.81 -18.81
N LEU A 160 3.71 -12.38 -20.07
CA LEU A 160 2.59 -12.67 -20.96
C LEU A 160 2.37 -14.19 -21.07
N GLY A 161 1.21 -14.66 -20.61
CA GLY A 161 0.86 -16.08 -20.57
C GLY A 161 1.50 -16.89 -19.42
N HIS A 162 2.38 -16.29 -18.62
CA HIS A 162 3.08 -16.95 -17.51
C HIS A 162 2.83 -16.32 -16.13
N GLY A 163 2.30 -15.09 -16.10
CA GLY A 163 1.96 -14.38 -14.87
C GLY A 163 1.05 -13.19 -15.13
N GLN A 164 0.74 -12.46 -14.07
CA GLN A 164 -0.10 -11.28 -14.12
C GLN A 164 0.73 -10.00 -14.10
N ILE A 165 0.36 -9.04 -14.93
CA ILE A 165 0.78 -7.63 -14.81
C ILE A 165 -0.42 -6.88 -14.23
N GLY A 166 -0.26 -6.35 -13.02
CA GLY A 166 -1.36 -5.83 -12.23
C GLY A 166 -1.29 -4.34 -11.96
N LYS A 167 -2.45 -3.71 -11.79
CA LYS A 167 -2.58 -2.31 -11.33
C LYS A 167 -3.40 -2.16 -10.06
N GLY A 168 -3.31 -0.98 -9.45
CA GLY A 168 -3.82 -0.68 -8.12
C GLY A 168 -5.35 -0.69 -7.92
N MET A 169 -5.70 -0.47 -6.65
CA MET A 169 -7.05 -0.50 -6.10
C MET A 169 -7.96 0.62 -6.59
N TRP A 170 -9.26 0.34 -6.73
CA TRP A 170 -10.29 1.39 -6.76
C TRP A 170 -10.71 1.74 -5.33
N ALA A 171 -10.28 2.90 -4.84
CA ALA A 171 -10.44 3.29 -3.43
C ALA A 171 -11.74 4.06 -3.11
N ARG A 172 -12.68 4.22 -4.06
CA ARG A 172 -13.96 4.91 -3.86
C ARG A 172 -15.13 3.92 -3.91
N PRO A 173 -15.30 3.03 -2.91
CA PRO A 173 -16.16 1.84 -3.01
C PRO A 173 -17.63 2.10 -3.36
N ASP A 174 -18.14 3.31 -3.16
CA ASP A 174 -19.52 3.68 -3.50
C ASP A 174 -19.66 4.37 -4.89
N ASP A 175 -18.55 4.80 -5.51
CA ASP A 175 -18.52 5.54 -6.78
C ASP A 175 -18.45 4.61 -8.01
N MET A 176 -19.33 3.61 -8.07
CA MET A 176 -19.24 2.55 -9.09
C MET A 176 -19.45 3.03 -10.54
N ALA A 177 -20.23 4.10 -10.73
CA ALA A 177 -20.43 4.70 -12.05
C ALA A 177 -19.13 5.29 -12.62
N ASP A 178 -18.31 5.91 -11.77
CA ASP A 178 -17.03 6.45 -12.20
C ASP A 178 -15.97 5.35 -12.30
N MET A 179 -16.06 4.31 -11.48
CA MET A 179 -15.21 3.12 -11.66
C MET A 179 -15.39 2.53 -13.07
N LEU A 180 -16.62 2.40 -13.55
CA LEU A 180 -16.92 1.91 -14.90
C LEU A 180 -16.40 2.83 -16.01
N LYS A 181 -16.35 4.15 -15.79
CA LYS A 181 -15.82 5.09 -16.78
C LYS A 181 -14.29 5.12 -16.78
N GLU A 182 -13.68 5.10 -15.61
CA GLU A 182 -12.26 5.41 -15.42
C GLU A 182 -11.39 4.14 -15.43
N LYS A 183 -11.83 3.05 -14.78
CA LYS A 183 -11.00 1.87 -14.55
C LYS A 183 -10.81 1.01 -15.80
N VAL A 184 -11.47 1.32 -16.92
CA VAL A 184 -11.17 0.71 -18.24
C VAL A 184 -9.74 1.06 -18.70
N SER A 185 -9.18 2.16 -18.20
CA SER A 185 -7.78 2.54 -18.45
C SER A 185 -6.77 1.48 -17.99
N HIS A 186 -7.08 0.66 -16.98
CA HIS A 186 -6.17 -0.38 -16.49
C HIS A 186 -5.98 -1.51 -17.52
N PRO A 187 -7.02 -2.19 -18.03
CA PRO A 187 -6.83 -3.17 -19.11
C PRO A 187 -6.30 -2.52 -20.40
N LEU A 188 -6.70 -1.28 -20.72
CA LEU A 188 -6.17 -0.55 -21.89
C LEU A 188 -4.67 -0.22 -21.81
N SER A 189 -4.09 -0.20 -20.60
CA SER A 189 -2.65 -0.02 -20.39
C SER A 189 -1.89 -1.35 -20.29
N GLY A 190 -2.55 -2.47 -20.64
CA GLY A 190 -1.91 -3.79 -20.66
C GLY A 190 -1.90 -4.51 -19.32
N ALA A 191 -2.66 -4.05 -18.32
CA ALA A 191 -2.79 -4.77 -17.05
C ALA A 191 -3.78 -5.94 -17.20
N SER A 192 -3.30 -7.18 -16.99
CA SER A 192 -4.12 -8.40 -17.00
C SER A 192 -4.98 -8.57 -15.75
N CYS A 193 -4.70 -7.80 -14.70
CA CYS A 193 -5.55 -7.72 -13.51
C CYS A 193 -5.48 -6.33 -12.87
N ALA A 194 -6.49 -5.98 -12.08
CA ALA A 194 -6.46 -4.79 -11.24
C ALA A 194 -7.33 -4.99 -10.01
N TRP A 195 -6.96 -4.34 -8.91
CA TRP A 195 -7.64 -4.52 -7.63
C TRP A 195 -8.97 -3.75 -7.54
N VAL A 196 -9.95 -4.38 -6.90
CA VAL A 196 -11.31 -3.88 -6.66
C VAL A 196 -11.71 -4.13 -5.21
N PRO A 197 -12.52 -3.26 -4.58
CA PRO A 197 -12.75 -3.28 -3.14
C PRO A 197 -13.89 -4.22 -2.70
N SER A 198 -14.67 -4.79 -3.63
CA SER A 198 -15.84 -5.59 -3.30
C SER A 198 -16.23 -6.58 -4.40
N PRO A 199 -17.03 -7.63 -4.09
CA PRO A 199 -17.61 -8.52 -5.09
C PRO A 199 -18.47 -7.79 -6.14
N THR A 200 -19.18 -6.72 -5.74
CA THR A 200 -19.94 -5.87 -6.66
C THR A 200 -19.00 -5.16 -7.64
N ALA A 201 -17.94 -4.54 -7.13
CA ALA A 201 -16.95 -3.88 -7.97
C ALA A 201 -16.23 -4.88 -8.90
N ALA A 202 -15.99 -6.12 -8.45
CA ALA A 202 -15.45 -7.19 -9.29
C ALA A 202 -16.37 -7.54 -10.46
N THR A 203 -17.68 -7.69 -10.20
CA THR A 203 -18.69 -7.97 -11.23
C THR A 203 -18.73 -6.86 -12.29
N LEU A 204 -18.68 -5.60 -11.85
CA LEU A 204 -18.70 -4.45 -12.76
C LEU A 204 -17.38 -4.31 -13.54
N HIS A 205 -16.23 -4.45 -12.88
CA HIS A 205 -14.94 -4.30 -13.54
C HIS A 205 -14.68 -5.41 -14.56
N ALA A 206 -15.25 -6.61 -14.37
CA ALA A 206 -15.17 -7.69 -15.36
C ALA A 206 -15.71 -7.26 -16.74
N LEU A 207 -16.66 -6.32 -16.81
CA LEU A 207 -17.16 -5.78 -18.08
C LEU A 207 -16.05 -5.13 -18.91
N HIS A 208 -15.05 -4.49 -18.28
CA HIS A 208 -13.91 -3.91 -19.00
C HIS A 208 -13.06 -4.98 -19.69
N TYR A 209 -12.91 -6.16 -19.09
CA TYR A 209 -12.16 -7.27 -19.68
C TYR A 209 -12.97 -8.06 -20.72
N LEU A 210 -14.29 -7.88 -20.78
CA LEU A 210 -15.11 -8.35 -21.91
C LEU A 210 -15.00 -7.40 -23.11
N ASP A 211 -14.82 -6.10 -22.87
CA ASP A 211 -14.69 -5.07 -23.91
C ASP A 211 -13.24 -4.96 -24.44
N VAL A 212 -12.26 -5.21 -23.58
CA VAL A 212 -10.83 -5.09 -23.89
C VAL A 212 -10.16 -6.46 -23.87
N ASN A 213 -9.66 -6.90 -25.04
CA ASN A 213 -8.76 -8.05 -25.10
C ASN A 213 -7.34 -7.63 -24.66
N VAL A 214 -7.03 -7.85 -23.38
CA VAL A 214 -5.73 -7.44 -22.81
C VAL A 214 -4.55 -8.17 -23.47
N GLY A 215 -4.73 -9.39 -23.97
CA GLY A 215 -3.67 -10.10 -24.69
C GLY A 215 -3.26 -9.37 -25.97
N ASP A 216 -4.24 -8.89 -26.74
CA ASP A 216 -3.98 -8.08 -27.94
C ASP A 216 -3.35 -6.74 -27.59
N VAL A 217 -3.80 -6.10 -26.49
CA VAL A 217 -3.19 -4.86 -25.97
C VAL A 217 -1.72 -5.10 -25.63
N GLN A 218 -1.41 -6.12 -24.81
CA GLN A 218 -0.05 -6.47 -24.42
C GLN A 218 0.84 -6.80 -25.64
N ALA A 219 0.31 -7.52 -26.63
CA ALA A 219 1.01 -7.80 -27.88
C ALA A 219 1.30 -6.53 -28.70
N SER A 220 0.44 -5.52 -28.64
CA SER A 220 0.70 -4.23 -29.30
C SER A 220 1.72 -3.37 -28.53
N LEU A 221 1.78 -3.51 -27.21
CA LEU A 221 2.71 -2.76 -26.36
C LEU A 221 4.15 -3.25 -26.50
N SER A 222 4.40 -4.50 -26.91
CA SER A 222 5.77 -5.00 -27.10
C SER A 222 6.57 -4.26 -28.18
N ASP A 223 5.87 -3.59 -29.10
CA ASP A 223 6.49 -2.82 -30.19
C ASP A 223 6.57 -1.30 -29.90
N ARG A 224 6.10 -0.84 -28.73
CA ARG A 224 6.08 0.59 -28.39
C ARG A 224 7.47 1.12 -28.00
N GLU A 225 7.66 2.43 -28.14
CA GLU A 225 8.83 3.09 -27.56
C GLU A 225 8.78 2.98 -26.04
N LEU A 226 9.82 2.37 -25.45
CA LEU A 226 9.87 2.13 -24.01
C LEU A 226 9.90 3.44 -23.22
N THR A 227 9.21 3.42 -22.08
CA THR A 227 9.18 4.59 -21.21
C THR A 227 10.55 4.85 -20.59
N ARG A 228 11.00 6.10 -20.68
CA ARG A 228 12.30 6.51 -20.16
C ARG A 228 12.35 6.43 -18.63
N ARG A 229 13.21 5.56 -18.10
CA ARG A 229 13.39 5.36 -16.65
C ARG A 229 13.75 6.64 -15.89
N GLU A 230 14.45 7.60 -16.51
CA GLU A 230 14.78 8.87 -15.85
C GLU A 230 13.55 9.70 -15.47
N LEU A 231 12.40 9.48 -16.09
CA LEU A 231 11.15 10.15 -15.71
C LEU A 231 10.70 9.74 -14.30
N MET A 232 11.00 8.52 -13.87
CA MET A 232 10.73 8.05 -12.51
C MET A 232 11.63 8.74 -11.46
N LEU A 233 12.71 9.39 -11.88
CA LEU A 233 13.60 10.16 -11.00
C LEU A 233 13.12 11.61 -10.77
N LYS A 234 12.01 12.02 -11.40
CA LYS A 234 11.41 13.35 -11.20
C LYS A 234 10.72 13.44 -9.85
N ILE A 235 11.39 14.05 -8.89
CA ILE A 235 10.88 14.24 -7.52
C ILE A 235 9.65 15.16 -7.56
N PRO A 236 8.53 14.80 -6.90
CA PRO A 236 7.27 15.55 -6.94
C PRO A 236 7.24 16.71 -5.92
N THR A 237 8.22 17.61 -5.98
CA THR A 237 8.24 18.84 -5.17
C THR A 237 7.47 19.98 -5.82
N LEU A 238 7.04 20.96 -5.02
CA LEU A 238 6.52 22.22 -5.52
C LEU A 238 7.55 22.86 -6.47
N GLU A 239 7.08 23.34 -7.62
CA GLU A 239 7.91 24.07 -8.56
C GLU A 239 8.52 25.31 -7.91
N THR A 240 9.74 25.66 -8.31
CA THR A 240 10.43 26.85 -7.78
C THR A 240 9.58 28.11 -8.02
N GLY A 241 9.24 28.80 -6.93
CA GLY A 241 8.41 30.01 -6.98
C GLY A 241 6.90 29.75 -6.91
N ARG A 242 6.46 28.49 -6.82
CA ARG A 242 5.06 28.17 -6.53
C ARG A 242 4.78 28.41 -5.04
N GLU A 243 3.91 29.37 -4.76
CA GLU A 243 3.37 29.62 -3.43
C GLU A 243 1.95 29.04 -3.33
N LEU A 244 1.71 28.23 -2.31
CA LEU A 244 0.37 27.72 -2.00
C LEU A 244 -0.42 28.79 -1.23
N SER A 245 -1.67 28.99 -1.61
CA SER A 245 -2.56 29.87 -0.86
C SER A 245 -2.86 29.30 0.54
N PRO A 246 -3.18 30.14 1.53
CA PRO A 246 -3.59 29.67 2.86
C PRO A 246 -4.77 28.69 2.81
N GLN A 247 -5.68 28.86 1.86
CA GLN A 247 -6.83 27.99 1.66
C GLN A 247 -6.43 26.61 1.12
N GLU A 248 -5.50 26.54 0.17
CA GLU A 248 -4.95 25.27 -0.32
C GLU A 248 -4.25 24.51 0.82
N ILE A 249 -3.44 25.22 1.62
CA ILE A 249 -2.72 24.63 2.76
C ILE A 249 -3.71 24.08 3.80
N ASP A 250 -4.70 24.88 4.23
CA ASP A 250 -5.68 24.49 5.25
C ASP A 250 -6.55 23.31 4.75
N SER A 251 -6.99 23.33 3.49
CA SER A 251 -7.77 22.24 2.90
C SER A 251 -6.98 20.94 2.82
N GLU A 252 -5.73 20.99 2.36
CA GLU A 252 -4.87 19.81 2.25
C GLU A 252 -4.54 19.22 3.64
N LEU A 253 -4.23 20.09 4.61
CA LEU A 253 -3.96 19.67 6.00
C LEU A 253 -5.20 19.01 6.64
N ARG A 254 -6.38 19.61 6.51
CA ARG A 254 -7.64 19.04 7.04
C ARG A 254 -7.96 17.69 6.42
N ASN A 255 -7.84 17.57 5.09
CA ASN A 255 -8.12 16.33 4.39
C ASN A 255 -7.19 15.19 4.82
N ASN A 256 -5.88 15.45 4.94
CA ASN A 256 -4.93 14.45 5.44
C ASN A 256 -5.17 14.12 6.92
N ALA A 257 -5.40 15.13 7.77
CA ALA A 257 -5.68 14.94 9.20
C ALA A 257 -6.94 14.09 9.44
N GLN A 258 -8.04 14.37 8.72
CA GLN A 258 -9.27 13.59 8.81
C GLN A 258 -9.06 12.13 8.41
N GLY A 259 -8.40 11.88 7.28
CA GLY A 259 -8.10 10.52 6.82
C GLY A 259 -7.26 9.74 7.84
N ILE A 260 -6.20 10.37 8.37
CA ILE A 260 -5.34 9.78 9.42
C ILE A 260 -6.18 9.43 10.65
N LEU A 261 -6.95 10.37 11.19
CA LEU A 261 -7.73 10.17 12.41
C LEU A 261 -8.86 9.14 12.21
N GLY A 262 -9.55 9.18 11.08
CA GLY A 262 -10.62 8.25 10.74
C GLY A 262 -10.13 6.82 10.64
N TYR A 263 -8.97 6.59 10.01
CA TYR A 263 -8.37 5.26 9.92
C TYR A 263 -7.75 4.80 11.25
N VAL A 264 -6.93 5.65 11.89
CA VAL A 264 -6.19 5.30 13.12
C VAL A 264 -7.14 5.04 14.28
N SER A 265 -8.25 5.78 14.41
CA SER A 265 -9.22 5.57 15.47
C SER A 265 -9.79 4.14 15.47
N ARG A 266 -10.12 3.60 14.30
CA ARG A 266 -10.62 2.22 14.13
C ARG A 266 -9.49 1.19 14.20
N TRP A 267 -8.30 1.51 13.69
CA TRP A 267 -7.14 0.62 13.74
C TRP A 267 -6.67 0.39 15.18
N VAL A 268 -6.35 1.47 15.89
CA VAL A 268 -5.84 1.43 17.27
C VAL A 268 -6.97 1.09 18.24
N GLY A 269 -8.13 1.71 18.10
CA GLY A 269 -9.27 1.51 19.01
C GLY A 269 -9.90 0.12 18.89
N GLN A 270 -10.16 -0.34 17.67
CA GLN A 270 -10.96 -1.55 17.43
C GLN A 270 -10.16 -2.70 16.79
N GLY A 271 -8.97 -2.45 16.25
CA GLY A 271 -8.19 -3.46 15.53
C GLY A 271 -8.68 -3.69 14.09
N VAL A 272 -9.31 -2.70 13.48
CA VAL A 272 -9.83 -2.77 12.11
C VAL A 272 -8.79 -2.24 11.12
N GLY A 273 -8.25 -3.14 10.29
CA GLY A 273 -7.13 -2.86 9.38
C GLY A 273 -7.47 -2.25 8.02
N CYS A 274 -8.76 -2.10 7.70
CA CYS A 274 -9.25 -1.49 6.47
C CYS A 274 -10.61 -0.86 6.79
N SER A 275 -10.77 0.44 6.51
CA SER A 275 -11.96 1.18 6.90
C SER A 275 -12.48 2.00 5.72
N LYS A 276 -13.80 2.20 5.67
CA LYS A 276 -14.40 3.20 4.82
C LYS A 276 -14.50 4.50 5.60
N VAL A 277 -13.71 5.51 5.23
CA VAL A 277 -13.59 6.79 5.94
C VAL A 277 -14.10 7.89 5.01
N PRO A 278 -15.07 8.73 5.43
CA PRO A 278 -15.48 9.88 4.65
C PRO A 278 -14.32 10.89 4.56
N ASP A 279 -14.09 11.46 3.37
CA ASP A 279 -13.22 12.62 3.20
C ASP A 279 -13.92 13.92 3.64
N ILE A 280 -13.26 15.07 3.43
CA ILE A 280 -13.84 16.39 3.79
C ILE A 280 -15.09 16.75 2.99
N ASN A 281 -15.32 16.10 1.84
CA ASN A 281 -16.49 16.26 1.00
C ASN A 281 -17.54 15.15 1.21
N ASN A 282 -17.37 14.33 2.26
CA ASN A 282 -18.18 13.14 2.57
C ASN A 282 -18.14 12.03 1.50
N VAL A 283 -17.13 12.02 0.62
CA VAL A 283 -16.88 10.90 -0.28
C VAL A 283 -16.25 9.77 0.51
N GLN A 284 -16.80 8.57 0.36
CA GLN A 284 -16.35 7.40 1.11
C GLN A 284 -15.08 6.82 0.48
N LEU A 285 -13.96 6.89 1.19
CA LEU A 285 -12.67 6.36 0.76
C LEU A 285 -12.34 5.06 1.50
N MET A 286 -11.83 4.08 0.79
CA MET A 286 -11.17 2.92 1.40
C MET A 286 -9.80 3.37 1.91
N GLU A 287 -9.61 3.33 3.21
CA GLU A 287 -8.36 3.63 3.89
C GLU A 287 -7.73 2.34 4.42
N ASP A 288 -6.43 2.20 4.16
CA ASP A 288 -5.56 1.16 4.69
C ASP A 288 -4.24 1.79 5.17
N ARG A 289 -3.21 0.96 5.45
CA ARG A 289 -1.92 1.50 5.90
C ARG A 289 -1.18 2.28 4.82
N ALA A 290 -1.43 2.04 3.54
CA ALA A 290 -0.76 2.72 2.43
C ALA A 290 -1.29 4.16 2.30
N THR A 291 -2.61 4.35 2.38
CA THR A 291 -3.21 5.69 2.39
C THR A 291 -2.79 6.49 3.63
N LEU A 292 -2.68 5.82 4.78
CA LEU A 292 -2.13 6.39 6.01
C LEU A 292 -0.67 6.82 5.83
N ARG A 293 0.18 5.98 5.23
CA ARG A 293 1.60 6.28 4.94
C ARG A 293 1.74 7.55 4.12
N ILE A 294 0.95 7.70 3.05
CA ILE A 294 0.97 8.92 2.22
C ILE A 294 0.61 10.13 3.06
N SER A 295 -0.52 10.07 3.77
CA SER A 295 -1.07 11.24 4.47
C SER A 295 -0.17 11.69 5.62
N SER A 296 0.42 10.76 6.37
CA SER A 296 1.34 11.09 7.47
C SER A 296 2.68 11.62 6.96
N GLN A 297 3.26 11.02 5.91
CA GLN A 297 4.50 11.49 5.31
C GLN A 297 4.33 12.86 4.63
N HIS A 298 3.15 13.12 4.05
CA HIS A 298 2.83 14.42 3.44
C HIS A 298 2.86 15.55 4.47
N ILE A 299 2.13 15.40 5.59
CA ILE A 299 2.14 16.40 6.67
C ILE A 299 3.54 16.51 7.28
N ALA A 300 4.26 15.40 7.50
CA ALA A 300 5.62 15.42 8.03
C ALA A 300 6.59 16.19 7.12
N ASN A 301 6.47 16.03 5.80
CA ASN A 301 7.25 16.78 4.81
C ASN A 301 6.90 18.28 4.84
N TRP A 302 5.61 18.62 4.84
CA TRP A 302 5.18 20.01 4.90
C TRP A 302 5.59 20.72 6.19
N LEU A 303 5.56 20.01 7.33
CA LEU A 303 6.09 20.50 8.59
C LEU A 303 7.60 20.73 8.50
N HIS A 304 8.34 19.77 7.95
CA HIS A 304 9.79 19.85 7.82
C HIS A 304 10.26 21.06 6.98
N HIS A 305 9.54 21.38 5.90
CA HIS A 305 9.83 22.50 5.01
C HIS A 305 9.12 23.80 5.37
N GLY A 306 8.41 23.86 6.51
CA GLY A 306 7.78 25.08 7.02
C GLY A 306 6.56 25.55 6.22
N ILE A 307 5.91 24.67 5.45
CA ILE A 307 4.62 24.97 4.80
C ILE A 307 3.50 25.05 5.84
N VAL A 308 3.60 24.23 6.89
CA VAL A 308 2.75 24.25 8.09
C VAL A 308 3.61 24.30 9.34
N ILE A 309 3.04 24.80 10.45
CA ILE A 309 3.69 24.81 11.77
C ILE A 309 2.97 23.89 12.75
N GLU A 310 3.63 23.49 13.84
CA GLU A 310 3.09 22.55 14.82
C GLU A 310 1.74 23.03 15.40
N GLU A 311 1.60 24.32 15.69
CA GLU A 311 0.37 24.90 16.22
C GLU A 311 -0.80 24.75 15.24
N GLN A 312 -0.55 24.87 13.94
CA GLN A 312 -1.57 24.66 12.91
C GLN A 312 -1.99 23.20 12.84
N ILE A 313 -1.03 22.26 12.91
CA ILE A 313 -1.30 20.82 12.92
C ILE A 313 -2.14 20.46 14.13
N HIS A 314 -1.73 20.86 15.34
CA HIS A 314 -2.50 20.60 16.56
C HIS A 314 -3.94 21.11 16.45
N ARG A 315 -4.13 22.37 16.06
CA ARG A 315 -5.47 22.95 15.89
C ARG A 315 -6.33 22.13 14.92
N VAL A 316 -5.79 21.78 13.75
CA VAL A 316 -6.55 21.02 12.75
C VAL A 316 -6.83 19.59 13.21
N MET A 317 -5.87 18.93 13.86
CA MET A 317 -6.06 17.58 14.41
C MET A 317 -7.17 17.55 15.46
N GLU A 318 -7.25 18.55 16.34
CA GLU A 318 -8.33 18.66 17.34
C GLU A 318 -9.71 18.86 16.69
N GLU A 319 -9.79 19.74 15.68
CA GLU A 319 -11.02 19.98 14.93
C GLU A 319 -11.47 18.71 14.18
N MET A 320 -10.55 18.02 13.50
CA MET A 320 -10.86 16.80 12.76
C MET A 320 -11.15 15.61 13.67
N ALA A 321 -10.58 15.55 14.88
CA ALA A 321 -10.92 14.50 15.85
C ALA A 321 -12.40 14.57 16.26
N LYS A 322 -12.94 15.78 16.47
CA LYS A 322 -14.37 15.97 16.75
C LYS A 322 -15.24 15.52 15.58
N LEU A 323 -14.86 15.90 14.35
CA LEU A 323 -15.57 15.47 13.16
C LEU A 323 -15.59 13.93 13.02
N VAL A 324 -14.46 13.28 13.24
CA VAL A 324 -14.35 11.81 13.19
C VAL A 324 -15.17 11.15 14.30
N ASP A 325 -15.20 11.73 15.51
CA ASP A 325 -16.05 11.25 16.59
C ASP A 325 -17.54 11.31 16.20
N ASP A 326 -17.98 12.44 15.63
CA ASP A 326 -19.35 12.62 15.17
C ASP A 326 -19.71 11.61 14.06
N GLN A 327 -18.81 11.38 13.11
CA GLN A 327 -18.96 10.40 12.04
C GLN A 327 -19.11 8.96 12.56
N ASN A 328 -18.53 8.65 13.73
CA ASN A 328 -18.59 7.32 14.34
C ASN A 328 -19.59 7.23 15.51
N SER A 329 -20.39 8.27 15.76
CA SER A 329 -21.35 8.33 16.88
C SER A 329 -22.39 7.20 16.91
N GLY A 330 -22.63 6.53 15.77
CA GLY A 330 -23.51 5.36 15.67
C GLY A 330 -22.85 4.01 15.99
N ASP A 331 -21.53 3.95 16.10
CA ASP A 331 -20.77 2.72 16.39
C ASP A 331 -20.62 2.56 17.91
N LYS A 332 -21.24 1.52 18.48
CA LYS A 332 -21.27 1.28 19.94
C LYS A 332 -19.91 0.92 20.52
N GLU A 333 -19.00 0.40 19.69
CA GLU A 333 -17.67 -0.01 20.11
C GLU A 333 -16.64 1.12 19.90
N TYR A 334 -17.07 2.25 19.33
CA TYR A 334 -16.22 3.41 19.10
C TYR A 334 -15.97 4.19 20.40
N HIS A 335 -14.71 4.54 20.62
CA HIS A 335 -14.28 5.33 21.78
C HIS A 335 -13.87 6.73 21.28
N PRO A 336 -14.63 7.79 21.63
CA PRO A 336 -14.35 9.14 21.19
C PRO A 336 -12.95 9.63 21.58
N MET A 337 -12.28 10.30 20.65
CA MET A 337 -10.93 10.85 20.83
C MET A 337 -10.94 12.24 21.47
N SER A 338 -11.91 13.07 21.11
CA SER A 338 -11.90 14.51 21.38
C SER A 338 -12.25 14.91 22.82
N GLY A 339 -12.81 13.99 23.61
CA GLY A 339 -13.17 14.23 25.02
C GLY A 339 -11.96 14.33 25.95
N ASP A 340 -10.87 13.62 25.64
CA ASP A 340 -9.60 13.66 26.36
C ASP A 340 -8.44 13.35 25.40
N LEU A 341 -7.98 14.39 24.70
CA LEU A 341 -6.94 14.28 23.69
C LEU A 341 -5.61 13.76 24.26
N VAL A 342 -5.31 14.10 25.52
CA VAL A 342 -4.03 13.75 26.16
C VAL A 342 -3.97 12.24 26.40
N ASN A 343 -5.07 11.65 26.89
CA ASN A 343 -5.13 10.23 27.22
C ASN A 343 -5.67 9.35 26.08
N SER A 344 -6.21 9.93 25.01
CA SER A 344 -6.68 9.19 23.83
C SER A 344 -5.52 8.53 23.09
N ILE A 345 -5.36 7.21 23.27
CA ILE A 345 -4.28 6.43 22.62
C ILE A 345 -4.36 6.54 21.10
N SER A 346 -5.56 6.52 20.51
CA SER A 346 -5.75 6.67 19.06
C SER A 346 -5.35 8.06 18.56
N TYR A 347 -5.71 9.12 19.28
CA TYR A 347 -5.30 10.49 18.93
C TYR A 347 -3.78 10.66 19.02
N GLN A 348 -3.18 10.16 20.10
CA GLN A 348 -1.72 10.20 20.29
C GLN A 348 -0.97 9.37 19.24
N ALA A 349 -1.56 8.26 18.77
CA ALA A 349 -1.01 7.49 17.66
C ALA A 349 -1.01 8.29 16.35
N ALA A 350 -2.11 9.00 16.06
CA ALA A 350 -2.24 9.86 14.88
C ALA A 350 -1.22 11.02 14.90
N LEU A 351 -1.02 11.68 16.05
CA LEU A 351 0.01 12.72 16.20
C LEU A 351 1.42 12.15 16.03
N ALA A 352 1.72 10.99 16.63
CA ALA A 352 3.02 10.35 16.52
C ALA A 352 3.37 10.03 15.05
N LEU A 353 2.41 9.56 14.26
CA LEU A 353 2.61 9.28 12.84
C LEU A 353 3.02 10.52 12.04
N ILE A 354 2.57 11.71 12.45
CA ILE A 354 2.92 12.98 11.81
C ILE A 354 4.28 13.48 12.32
N PHE A 355 4.40 13.70 13.63
CA PHE A 355 5.58 14.35 14.22
C PHE A 355 6.83 13.47 14.23
N GLU A 356 6.65 12.15 14.34
CA GLU A 356 7.74 11.18 14.24
C GLU A 356 7.86 10.60 12.82
N GLY A 357 7.06 11.07 11.86
CA GLY A 357 6.95 10.53 10.51
C GLY A 357 8.28 10.52 9.74
N ARG A 358 9.09 11.57 9.88
CA ARG A 358 10.43 11.66 9.28
C ARG A 358 11.41 10.62 9.83
N ASN A 359 11.19 10.14 11.06
CA ASN A 359 12.06 9.18 11.74
C ASN A 359 11.59 7.72 11.55
N GLN A 360 10.40 7.49 10.99
CA GLN A 360 9.93 6.14 10.69
C GLN A 360 10.71 5.57 9.51
N ALA A 361 11.19 4.33 9.62
CA ALA A 361 11.93 3.68 8.55
C ALA A 361 11.10 3.61 7.26
N ASN A 362 11.53 4.31 6.21
CA ASN A 362 10.83 4.43 4.92
C ASN A 362 9.40 5.02 5.05
N GLY A 363 9.11 5.69 6.16
CA GLY A 363 7.78 6.24 6.46
C GLY A 363 6.75 5.19 6.85
N TYR A 364 7.14 3.93 7.10
CA TYR A 364 6.22 2.87 7.49
C TYR A 364 5.43 3.21 8.77
N THR A 365 4.18 2.78 8.81
CA THR A 365 3.23 3.16 9.87
C THR A 365 3.12 2.08 10.94
N GLU A 366 3.53 0.86 10.61
CA GLU A 366 3.31 -0.34 11.40
C GLU A 366 3.99 -0.29 12.76
N PHE A 367 5.17 0.30 12.88
CA PHE A 367 5.89 0.40 14.15
C PHE A 367 5.06 1.14 15.20
N LEU A 368 4.64 2.36 14.88
CA LEU A 368 3.80 3.17 15.75
C LEU A 368 2.41 2.57 15.92
N LEU A 369 1.78 2.08 14.85
CA LEU A 369 0.45 1.47 14.94
C LEU A 369 0.45 0.27 15.89
N THR A 370 1.37 -0.68 15.70
CA THR A 370 1.44 -1.92 16.47
C THR A 370 1.64 -1.63 17.95
N GLU A 371 2.61 -0.76 18.25
CA GLU A 371 2.93 -0.29 19.60
C GLU A 371 1.69 0.33 20.28
N ARG A 372 0.98 1.22 19.58
CA ARG A 372 -0.22 1.90 20.11
C ARG A 372 -1.41 0.95 20.26
N ARG A 373 -1.59 -0.01 19.36
CA ARG A 373 -2.63 -1.03 19.48
C ARG A 373 -2.37 -1.99 20.63
N GLN A 374 -1.12 -2.37 20.88
CA GLN A 374 -0.75 -3.16 22.05
C GLN A 374 -1.09 -2.39 23.34
N ARG A 375 -0.77 -1.10 23.43
CA ARG A 375 -1.20 -0.25 24.56
C ARG A 375 -2.71 -0.22 24.72
N MET A 376 -3.46 -0.02 23.62
CA MET A 376 -4.92 -0.03 23.68
C MET A 376 -5.45 -1.35 24.21
N LYS A 377 -4.97 -2.49 23.69
CA LYS A 377 -5.38 -3.83 24.15
C LYS A 377 -5.09 -4.04 25.64
N SER A 378 -3.99 -3.51 26.16
CA SER A 378 -3.65 -3.59 27.58
C SER A 378 -4.44 -2.62 28.46
N SER A 379 -5.04 -1.58 27.88
CA SER A 379 -5.88 -0.60 28.59
C SER A 379 -7.35 -1.00 28.67
N LEU A 380 -7.80 -1.87 27.76
CA LEU A 380 -9.15 -2.40 27.77
C LEU A 380 -9.27 -3.50 28.86
N PRO A 381 -10.39 -3.55 29.60
CA PRO A 381 -10.60 -4.48 30.71
C PRO A 381 -10.74 -5.95 30.31
#